data_AF-A0A2S0WJU4-F1
#
_entry.id   AF-A0A2S0WJU4-F1
#
_cell.length_a   1.000
_cell.length_b   1.000
_cell.length_c   1.000
_cell.angle_alpha   90.00
_cell.angle_beta   90.00
_cell.angle_gamma   90.00
#
_symmetry.space_group_name_H-M   'P 1'
#
loop_
_entity.id
_entity.type
_entity.pdbx_description
1 polymer ?
#
loop_
_entity_poly.entity_id
_entity_poly.type
_entity_poly.pdbx_seq_one_letter_code
_entity_poly.pdbx_strand_id
1 'polypeptide(L)'
;MLTIDQATHDAIIAHARCDHPDEACGVVAGPIGSDVPARLIPMLNAAMSPTFYEFDSGDLLRLYREMDDNDEEPVVIYHSHTATEAYPSRTDVNLAGEPGAHYVLVSTRDGAHEGGPVDFRSYRIVDGEVTEEEVRVVAAYTDVAPTETSQQKAEH
;
A
#
# COMPACT_ATOMS: atom_id res chain seq x y z
N MET A 1 -6.85 -4.13 -9.62
CA MET A 1 -6.93 -5.22 -8.63
C MET A 1 -5.52 -5.39 -8.10
N LEU A 2 -5.35 -5.33 -6.78
CA LEU A 2 -4.07 -5.58 -6.13
C LEU A 2 -3.89 -7.10 -5.92
N THR A 3 -2.76 -7.67 -6.35
CA THR A 3 -2.34 -9.01 -5.94
C THR A 3 -1.16 -8.91 -4.98
N ILE A 4 -1.29 -9.45 -3.77
CA ILE A 4 -0.28 -9.34 -2.72
C ILE A 4 0.00 -10.71 -2.10
N ASP A 5 1.26 -11.02 -1.80
CA ASP A 5 1.58 -12.26 -1.11
C ASP A 5 1.16 -12.21 0.37
N GLN A 6 0.90 -13.38 0.95
CA GLN A 6 0.43 -13.52 2.32
C GLN A 6 1.40 -12.92 3.34
N ALA A 7 2.72 -13.05 3.13
CA ALA A 7 3.70 -12.55 4.08
C ALA A 7 3.73 -11.02 4.09
N THR A 8 3.66 -10.36 2.93
CA THR A 8 3.57 -8.90 2.86
C THR A 8 2.24 -8.39 3.44
N HIS A 9 1.12 -9.03 3.09
CA HIS A 9 -0.20 -8.69 3.64
C HIS A 9 -0.20 -8.74 5.18
N ASP A 10 0.29 -9.85 5.75
CA ASP A 10 0.29 -10.06 7.20
C ASP A 10 1.27 -9.11 7.90
N ALA A 11 2.40 -8.77 7.26
CA ALA A 11 3.36 -7.83 7.81
C ALA A 11 2.82 -6.39 7.84
N ILE A 12 2.05 -5.97 6.84
CA ILE A 12 1.35 -4.67 6.86
C ILE A 12 0.35 -4.62 8.02
N ILE A 13 -0.44 -5.68 8.20
CA ILE A 13 -1.39 -5.77 9.33
C ILE A 13 -0.65 -5.74 10.67
N ALA A 14 0.44 -6.50 10.79
CA ALA A 14 1.25 -6.53 12.00
C ALA A 14 1.82 -5.13 12.34
N HIS A 15 2.27 -4.39 11.32
CA HIS A 15 2.73 -3.01 11.49
C HIS A 15 1.59 -2.09 11.98
N ALA A 16 0.42 -2.14 11.32
CA ALA A 16 -0.76 -1.37 11.72
C ALA A 16 -1.18 -1.63 13.18
N ARG A 17 -1.08 -2.89 13.64
CA ARG A 17 -1.38 -3.24 15.04
C ARG A 17 -0.31 -2.75 16.01
N CYS A 18 0.96 -2.79 15.60
CA CYS A 18 2.09 -2.40 16.43
C CYS A 18 2.08 -0.90 16.76
N ASP A 19 1.79 -0.07 15.76
CA ASP A 19 1.88 1.38 15.89
C ASP A 19 0.59 2.00 16.44
N HIS A 20 -0.51 1.25 16.47
CA HIS A 20 -1.74 1.67 17.14
C HIS A 20 -1.46 2.12 18.59
N PRO A 21 -1.89 3.33 19.01
CA PRO A 21 -2.95 4.15 18.45
C PRO A 21 -2.54 5.16 17.37
N ASP A 22 -1.26 5.24 16.98
CA ASP A 22 -0.83 6.08 15.87
C ASP A 22 -1.07 5.38 14.54
N GLU A 23 -1.21 6.16 13.46
CA GLU A 23 -1.30 5.57 12.13
C GLU A 23 0.06 5.02 11.70
N ALA A 24 0.14 3.72 11.42
CA ALA A 24 1.25 3.12 10.70
C ALA A 24 1.23 3.59 9.24
N CYS A 25 2.40 3.74 8.61
CA CYS A 25 2.50 4.05 7.19
C CYS A 25 3.72 3.37 6.55
N GLY A 26 3.72 3.21 5.24
CA GLY A 26 4.87 2.64 4.54
C GLY A 26 4.62 2.37 3.07
N VAL A 27 5.62 1.73 2.46
CA VAL A 27 5.64 1.41 1.04
C VAL A 27 5.95 -0.08 0.85
N VAL A 28 5.35 -0.71 -0.15
CA VAL A 28 5.87 -1.96 -0.71
C VAL A 28 6.38 -1.65 -2.11
N ALA A 29 7.70 -1.71 -2.25
CA ALA A 29 8.37 -1.49 -3.52
C ALA A 29 8.32 -2.76 -4.37
N GLY A 30 8.37 -2.60 -5.68
CA GLY A 30 8.46 -3.69 -6.64
C GLY A 30 9.28 -3.30 -7.86
N PRO A 31 9.72 -4.25 -8.69
CA PRO A 31 10.45 -3.93 -9.92
C PRO A 31 9.68 -2.97 -10.81
N ILE A 32 10.36 -1.98 -11.39
CA ILE A 32 9.73 -0.99 -12.28
C ILE A 32 8.92 -1.68 -13.39
N GLY A 33 7.65 -1.29 -13.52
CA GLY A 33 6.71 -1.78 -14.53
C GLY A 33 6.12 -3.17 -14.25
N SER A 34 6.39 -3.79 -13.10
CA SER A 34 5.93 -5.15 -12.80
C SER A 34 4.56 -5.23 -12.10
N ASP A 35 4.11 -4.16 -11.44
CA ASP A 35 2.90 -4.15 -10.58
C ASP A 35 2.92 -5.24 -9.47
N VAL A 36 4.11 -5.81 -9.18
CA VAL A 36 4.30 -6.86 -8.18
C VAL A 36 4.93 -6.26 -6.93
N PRO A 37 4.21 -6.17 -5.80
CA PRO A 37 4.80 -5.78 -4.52
C PRO A 37 5.85 -6.82 -4.11
N ALA A 38 7.07 -6.41 -3.76
CA ALA A 38 8.16 -7.36 -3.49
C ALA A 38 8.91 -7.09 -2.19
N ARG A 39 9.03 -5.82 -1.79
CA ARG A 39 9.85 -5.40 -0.64
C ARG A 39 9.08 -4.44 0.23
N LEU A 40 8.69 -4.89 1.42
CA LEU A 40 8.02 -4.06 2.42
C LEU A 40 9.03 -3.12 3.09
N ILE A 41 8.74 -1.82 3.07
CA ILE A 41 9.47 -0.77 3.80
C ILE A 41 8.48 -0.06 4.75
N PRO A 42 8.40 -0.50 6.03
CA PRO A 42 7.71 0.24 7.06
C PRO A 42 8.36 1.62 7.24
N MET A 43 7.55 2.67 7.27
CA MET A 43 8.00 4.04 7.47
C MET A 43 7.50 4.55 8.82
N LEU A 44 8.28 5.41 9.44
CA LEU A 44 7.85 6.08 10.66
C LEU A 44 6.86 7.19 10.29
N ASN A 45 5.72 7.22 10.97
CA ASN A 45 4.84 8.38 10.96
C ASN A 45 5.48 9.52 11.77
N ALA A 46 6.11 10.47 11.09
CA ALA A 46 6.80 11.60 11.71
C ALA A 46 5.83 12.51 12.51
N ALA A 47 4.54 12.49 12.18
CA ALA A 47 3.52 13.24 12.90
C ALA A 47 3.12 12.61 14.23
N MET A 48 3.44 11.32 14.47
CA MET A 48 3.02 10.54 15.65
C MET A 48 1.55 10.80 15.99
N SER A 49 0.68 10.57 15.00
CA SER A 49 -0.71 11.01 15.04
C SER A 49 -1.66 9.85 14.77
N PRO A 50 -2.79 9.77 15.49
CA PRO A 50 -3.80 8.73 15.33
C PRO A 50 -4.70 8.89 14.10
N THR A 51 -4.63 10.05 13.42
CA THR A 51 -5.54 10.40 12.30
C THR A 51 -4.82 11.05 11.11
N PHE A 52 -3.49 10.99 11.10
CA PHE A 52 -2.69 11.60 10.05
C PHE A 52 -1.31 10.96 10.03
N TYR A 53 -0.79 10.71 8.84
CA TYR A 53 0.59 10.33 8.64
C TYR A 53 1.35 11.33 7.79
N GLU A 54 2.64 11.47 8.10
CA GLU A 54 3.59 12.24 7.31
C GLU A 54 4.92 11.49 7.31
N PHE A 55 5.53 11.34 6.13
CA PHE A 55 6.89 10.86 6.03
C PHE A 55 7.86 12.02 6.32
N ASP A 56 8.90 11.77 7.11
CA ASP A 56 10.01 12.72 7.22
C ASP A 56 10.65 12.90 5.84
N SER A 57 10.92 14.15 5.46
CA SER A 57 11.47 14.48 4.13
C SER A 57 12.84 13.83 3.84
N GLY A 58 13.66 13.62 4.87
CA GLY A 58 14.94 12.92 4.76
C GLY A 58 14.77 11.43 4.55
N ASP A 59 13.82 10.81 5.26
CA ASP A 59 13.46 9.41 5.05
C ASP A 59 12.82 9.16 3.69
N LEU A 60 11.96 10.07 3.22
CA LEU A 60 11.37 10.00 1.89
C LEU A 60 12.46 10.07 0.80
N LEU A 61 13.39 11.01 0.91
CA LEU A 61 14.51 11.13 -0.03
C LEU A 61 15.40 9.87 -0.03
N ARG A 62 15.64 9.28 1.14
CA ARG A 62 16.40 8.03 1.26
C ARG A 62 15.67 6.86 0.63
N LEU A 63 14.36 6.75 0.87
CA LEU A 63 13.50 5.72 0.28
C LEU A 63 13.57 5.74 -1.24
N TYR A 64 13.35 6.91 -1.87
CA TYR A 64 13.38 7.01 -3.33
C TYR A 64 14.76 6.75 -3.92
N ARG A 65 15.85 7.14 -3.24
CA ARG A 65 17.21 6.79 -3.68
C ARG A 65 17.45 5.29 -3.64
N GLU A 66 17.01 4.63 -2.58
CA GLU A 66 17.18 3.19 -2.43
C GLU A 66 16.35 2.41 -3.47
N MET A 67 15.15 2.88 -3.80
CA MET A 67 14.35 2.30 -4.90
C MET A 67 15.01 2.51 -6.27
N ASP A 68 15.54 3.71 -6.54
CA ASP A 68 16.27 4.01 -7.79
C ASP A 68 17.52 3.11 -7.95
N ASP A 69 18.30 2.94 -6.87
CA ASP A 69 19.47 2.07 -6.85
C ASP A 69 19.13 0.58 -7.09
N ASN A 70 17.88 0.18 -6.85
CA ASN A 70 17.39 -1.20 -6.99
C ASN A 70 16.51 -1.44 -8.23
N ASP A 71 16.33 -0.45 -9.11
CA ASP A 71 15.37 -0.50 -10.23
C ASP A 71 13.92 -0.81 -9.77
N GLU A 72 13.50 -0.19 -8.67
CA GLU A 72 12.19 -0.36 -8.04
C GLU A 72 11.31 0.90 -8.11
N GLU A 73 10.00 0.72 -7.98
CA GLU A 73 8.99 1.78 -7.83
C GLU A 73 7.99 1.44 -6.70
N PRO A 74 7.29 2.43 -6.13
CA PRO A 74 6.26 2.16 -5.13
C PRO A 74 5.05 1.47 -5.78
N VAL A 75 4.87 0.18 -5.51
CA VAL A 75 3.69 -0.57 -5.99
C VAL A 75 2.53 -0.42 -5.02
N VAL A 76 2.78 -0.48 -3.72
CA VAL A 76 1.79 -0.22 -2.67
C VAL A 76 2.26 0.93 -1.79
N ILE A 77 1.38 1.88 -1.53
CA ILE A 77 1.52 2.85 -0.44
C ILE A 77 0.43 2.52 0.55
N TYR A 78 0.78 2.33 1.82
CA TYR A 78 -0.21 1.97 2.82
C TYR A 78 -0.15 2.88 4.04
N HIS A 79 -1.30 3.03 4.67
CA HIS A 79 -1.40 3.54 6.03
C HIS A 79 -2.58 2.90 6.77
N SER A 80 -2.57 3.00 8.09
CA SER A 80 -3.66 2.49 8.92
C SER A 80 -4.57 3.61 9.41
N HIS A 81 -5.87 3.35 9.51
CA HIS A 81 -6.81 4.17 10.26
C HIS A 81 -7.14 3.52 11.60
N THR A 82 -7.00 4.29 12.69
CA THR A 82 -7.15 3.75 14.04
C THR A 82 -8.59 3.77 14.56
N ALA A 83 -9.43 4.67 14.03
CA ALA A 83 -10.79 4.90 14.50
C ALA A 83 -11.86 4.89 13.39
N THR A 84 -11.45 4.89 12.12
CA THR A 84 -12.34 4.99 10.95
C THR A 84 -12.20 3.80 10.04
N GLU A 85 -13.14 3.66 9.11
CA GLU A 85 -13.10 2.63 8.07
C GLU A 85 -11.83 2.74 7.23
N ALA A 86 -11.41 1.61 6.67
CA ALA A 86 -10.37 1.56 5.64
C ALA A 86 -10.93 2.16 4.35
N TYR A 87 -11.09 3.48 4.32
CA TYR A 87 -11.56 4.26 3.18
C TYR A 87 -10.82 5.60 3.18
N PRO A 88 -10.27 6.05 2.04
CA PRO A 88 -9.43 7.24 2.01
C PRO A 88 -10.21 8.50 2.38
N SER A 89 -9.67 9.26 3.32
CA SER A 89 -10.13 10.59 3.67
C SER A 89 -9.80 11.59 2.56
N ARG A 90 -10.39 12.79 2.63
CA ARG A 90 -10.02 13.87 1.71
C ARG A 90 -8.54 14.25 1.80
N THR A 91 -7.92 14.12 2.98
CA THR A 91 -6.50 14.39 3.16
C THR A 91 -5.66 13.35 2.42
N ASP A 92 -6.00 12.06 2.55
CA ASP A 92 -5.31 10.98 1.85
C ASP A 92 -5.36 11.18 0.33
N VAL A 93 -6.54 11.52 -0.20
CA VAL A 93 -6.73 11.80 -1.62
C VAL A 93 -5.86 12.98 -2.10
N ASN A 94 -5.68 14.01 -1.27
CA ASN A 94 -4.83 15.15 -1.61
C ASN A 94 -3.33 14.83 -1.55
N LEU A 95 -2.92 13.84 -0.75
CA LEU A 95 -1.53 13.40 -0.62
C LEU A 95 -1.15 12.30 -1.61
N ALA A 96 -2.13 11.65 -2.24
CA ALA A 96 -1.94 10.62 -3.25
C ALA A 96 -1.27 11.19 -4.52
N GLY A 97 0.06 11.12 -4.56
CA GLY A 97 0.90 11.65 -5.64
C GLY A 97 1.43 10.61 -6.62
N GLU A 98 1.26 9.32 -6.34
CA GLU A 98 1.73 8.20 -7.16
C GLU A 98 0.56 7.56 -7.93
N PRO A 99 0.34 7.89 -9.22
CA PRO A 99 -0.81 7.38 -9.97
C PRO A 99 -0.71 5.88 -10.28
N GLY A 100 0.51 5.34 -10.25
CA GLY A 100 0.84 3.94 -10.47
C GLY A 100 0.59 3.05 -9.26
N ALA A 101 0.55 3.61 -8.06
CA ALA A 101 0.49 2.87 -6.81
C ALA A 101 -0.93 2.40 -6.44
N HIS A 102 -0.97 1.31 -5.68
CA HIS A 102 -2.12 0.85 -4.92
C HIS A 102 -2.12 1.51 -3.54
N TYR A 103 -3.16 2.26 -3.21
CA TYR A 103 -3.31 2.89 -1.90
C TYR A 103 -4.06 1.93 -0.98
N VAL A 104 -3.32 1.25 -0.11
CA VAL A 104 -3.86 0.29 0.85
C VAL A 104 -4.20 0.99 2.15
N LEU A 105 -5.42 0.82 2.62
CA LEU A 105 -5.84 1.26 3.95
C LEU A 105 -6.14 0.06 4.83
N VAL A 106 -5.59 0.09 6.04
CA VAL A 106 -5.86 -0.91 7.08
C VAL A 106 -6.63 -0.28 8.22
N SER A 107 -7.83 -0.76 8.54
CA SER A 107 -8.55 -0.27 9.71
C SER A 107 -8.28 -1.15 10.93
N THR A 108 -7.82 -0.53 12.01
CA THR A 108 -7.65 -1.19 13.32
C THR A 108 -8.69 -0.74 14.34
N ARG A 109 -9.81 -0.16 13.88
CA ARG A 109 -10.91 0.29 14.74
C ARG A 109 -11.54 -0.84 15.54
N ASP A 110 -12.39 -0.49 16.51
CA ASP A 110 -13.24 -1.44 17.25
C ASP A 110 -12.47 -2.60 17.91
N GLY A 111 -11.24 -2.36 18.36
CA GLY A 111 -10.39 -3.36 19.02
C GLY A 111 -9.68 -4.33 18.06
N ALA A 112 -9.73 -4.10 16.75
CA ALA A 112 -9.06 -4.97 15.77
C ALA A 112 -7.52 -5.02 15.94
N HIS A 113 -6.93 -4.01 16.59
CA HIS A 113 -5.52 -4.03 16.99
C HIS A 113 -5.19 -5.13 18.02
N GLU A 114 -6.16 -5.58 18.82
CA GLU A 114 -5.98 -6.62 19.86
C GLU A 114 -6.03 -8.07 19.30
N GLY A 115 -6.02 -8.23 17.97
CA GLY A 115 -6.04 -9.54 17.31
C GLY A 115 -7.36 -9.90 16.63
N GLY A 116 -8.33 -8.97 16.61
CA GLY A 116 -9.57 -9.11 15.85
C GLY A 116 -9.39 -9.01 14.33
N PRO A 117 -10.45 -9.28 13.54
CA PRO A 117 -10.40 -9.07 12.09
C PRO A 117 -10.13 -7.60 11.78
N VAL A 118 -9.24 -7.35 10.82
CA VAL A 118 -8.90 -6.00 10.33
C VAL A 118 -9.46 -5.82 8.92
N ASP A 119 -9.94 -4.61 8.62
CA ASP A 119 -10.28 -4.27 7.23
C ASP A 119 -8.99 -3.97 6.48
N PHE A 120 -8.75 -4.64 5.35
CA PHE A 120 -7.64 -4.38 4.44
C PHE A 120 -8.22 -4.10 3.05
N ARG A 121 -8.13 -2.85 2.59
CA ARG A 121 -8.78 -2.40 1.34
C ARG A 121 -7.78 -1.65 0.48
N SER A 122 -7.93 -1.75 -0.84
CA SER A 122 -7.03 -1.10 -1.82
C SER A 122 -7.81 -0.16 -2.73
N TYR A 123 -7.16 0.94 -3.09
CA TYR A 123 -7.72 2.00 -3.91
C TYR A 123 -6.73 2.45 -4.97
N ARG A 124 -7.25 2.77 -6.15
CA ARG A 124 -6.59 3.62 -7.13
C ARG A 124 -7.04 5.05 -6.91
N ILE A 125 -6.09 5.96 -6.77
CA ILE A 125 -6.36 7.39 -6.61
C ILE A 125 -5.63 8.13 -7.73
N VAL A 126 -6.38 8.68 -8.69
CA VAL A 126 -5.85 9.38 -9.86
C VAL A 126 -6.65 10.64 -10.08
N ASP A 127 -5.98 11.79 -10.18
CA ASP A 127 -6.60 13.11 -10.36
C ASP A 127 -7.71 13.42 -9.33
N GLY A 128 -7.56 12.89 -8.11
CA GLY A 128 -8.54 13.03 -7.02
C GLY A 128 -9.73 12.07 -7.09
N GLU A 129 -9.83 11.23 -8.12
CA GLU A 129 -10.85 10.19 -8.24
C GLU A 129 -10.42 8.93 -7.48
N VAL A 130 -11.29 8.46 -6.58
CA VAL A 130 -11.07 7.25 -5.77
C VAL A 130 -11.83 6.09 -6.39
N THR A 131 -11.11 5.03 -6.76
CA THR A 131 -11.70 3.76 -7.23
C THR A 131 -11.21 2.64 -6.33
N GLU A 132 -12.13 2.00 -5.60
CA GLU A 132 -11.81 0.77 -4.87
C GLU A 132 -11.52 -0.37 -5.84
N GLU A 133 -10.55 -1.21 -5.50
CA GLU A 133 -10.23 -2.42 -6.25
C GLU A 133 -10.18 -3.65 -5.35
N GLU A 134 -10.42 -4.81 -5.97
CA GLU A 134 -10.28 -6.09 -5.27
C GLU A 134 -8.83 -6.32 -4.82
N VAL A 135 -8.68 -6.86 -3.61
CA VAL A 135 -7.41 -7.35 -3.07
C VAL A 135 -7.42 -8.88 -3.13
N ARG A 136 -6.48 -9.43 -3.89
CA ARG A 136 -6.26 -10.86 -3.99
C ARG A 136 -4.99 -11.24 -3.23
N VAL A 137 -5.17 -11.93 -2.11
CA VAL A 137 -4.04 -12.48 -1.34
C VAL A 137 -3.66 -13.85 -1.90
N VAL A 138 -2.37 -14.04 -2.22
CA VAL A 138 -1.80 -15.31 -2.71
C VAL A 138 -0.75 -15.84 -1.74
N ALA A 139 -0.54 -17.15 -1.70
CA ALA A 139 0.46 -17.72 -0.78
C ALA A 139 1.89 -17.29 -1.16
N ALA A 140 2.20 -17.26 -2.45
CA ALA A 140 3.40 -16.67 -3.03
C ALA A 140 3.13 -16.23 -4.48
N TYR A 141 3.91 -15.31 -5.02
CA TYR A 141 3.74 -14.82 -6.40
C TYR A 141 3.93 -15.89 -7.49
N THR A 142 4.57 -17.02 -7.17
CA THR A 142 4.67 -18.18 -8.07
C THR A 142 3.32 -18.84 -8.37
N ASP A 143 2.29 -18.57 -7.56
CA ASP A 143 0.95 -19.13 -7.70
C ASP A 143 0.03 -18.29 -8.60
N VAL A 144 0.55 -17.17 -9.14
CA VAL A 144 -0.17 -16.33 -10.09
C VAL A 144 0.05 -16.90 -11.49
N ALA A 145 -0.96 -17.57 -12.04
CA ALA A 145 -0.95 -17.96 -13.45
C ALA A 145 -0.75 -16.69 -14.32
N PRO A 146 0.07 -16.73 -15.38
CA PRO A 146 0.31 -15.56 -16.21
C PRO A 146 -1.00 -15.10 -16.82
N THR A 147 -1.41 -13.88 -16.48
CA THR A 147 -2.55 -13.21 -17.13
C THR A 147 -2.14 -12.94 -18.58
N GLU A 148 -2.85 -13.54 -19.54
CA GLU A 148 -2.57 -13.36 -20.96
C GLU A 148 -2.60 -11.87 -21.33
N THR A 149 -1.43 -11.28 -21.53
CA THR A 149 -1.32 -9.96 -22.18
C THR A 149 -1.79 -10.12 -23.62
N SER A 150 -2.98 -9.60 -23.91
CA SER A 150 -3.53 -9.57 -25.26
C SER A 150 -2.64 -8.73 -26.17
N GLN A 151 -1.73 -9.39 -26.90
CA GLN A 151 -1.07 -8.80 -28.05
C GLN A 151 -2.08 -8.69 -29.19
N GLN A 152 -2.69 -7.52 -29.37
CA GLN A 152 -3.27 -7.17 -30.66
C GLN A 152 -2.15 -6.67 -31.58
N LYS A 153 -1.67 -7.59 -32.42
CA LYS A 153 -1.08 -7.27 -33.71
C LYS A 153 -2.05 -6.39 -34.51
N ALA A 154 -1.59 -5.22 -34.94
CA ALA A 154 -2.16 -4.54 -36.09
C ALA A 154 -1.13 -4.59 -37.23
N GLU A 155 -1.33 -5.58 -38.12
CA GLU A 155 -0.75 -5.59 -39.48
C GLU A 155 -1.78 -4.93 -40.41
N HIS A 156 -1.55 -3.68 -40.83
CA HIS A 156 -1.58 -3.18 -42.22
C HIS A 156 -1.32 -1.67 -42.27
#